data_AF-A0A413UHN7-F1
#
_entry.id   AF-A0A413UHN7-F1
#
_cell.length_a   1.000
_cell.length_b   1.000
_cell.length_c   1.000
_cell.angle_alpha   90.00
_cell.angle_beta   90.00
_cell.angle_gamma   90.00
#
_symmetry.space_group_name_H-M   'P 1'
#
loop_
_entity.id
_entity.type
_entity.pdbx_description
1 polymer ?
#
loop_
_entity_poly.entity_id
_entity_poly.type
_entity_poly.pdbx_seq_one_letter_code
_entity_poly.pdbx_strand_id
1 'polypeptide(L)'
;MEQYSILDLALEVYIPGAHGYGCTEGQCVYTVTNGQALLVEAKVKRSRGNDAAPKVNKKRLQRVSMCFAADHPEVEAISFDVLEVIVGSEATLTFSAAKAAYSWER
;
A
#
# COMPACT_ATOMS: atom_id res chain seq x y z
N MET A 1 6.64 26.21 8.34
CA MET A 1 7.49 25.00 8.29
C MET A 1 6.52 23.86 8.02
N GLU A 2 6.50 23.33 6.80
CA GLU A 2 5.60 22.22 6.46
C GLU A 2 6.15 20.95 7.13
N GLN A 3 5.30 20.33 7.94
CA GLN A 3 5.65 19.11 8.65
C GLN A 3 5.16 17.93 7.83
N TYR A 4 6.07 17.29 7.10
CA TYR A 4 5.76 16.10 6.31
C TYR A 4 5.88 14.85 7.20
N SER A 5 4.88 13.97 7.14
CA SER A 5 5.00 12.64 7.74
C SER A 5 6.02 11.83 6.93
N ILE A 6 6.87 11.06 7.62
CA ILE A 6 7.77 10.08 6.97
C ILE A 6 6.98 9.13 6.08
N LEU A 7 5.75 8.82 6.47
CA LEU A 7 4.88 7.93 5.71
C LEU A 7 4.36 8.59 4.43
N ASP A 8 4.08 9.90 4.46
CA ASP A 8 3.65 10.65 3.27
C ASP A 8 4.79 10.76 2.26
N LEU A 9 6.02 11.03 2.74
CA LEU A 9 7.21 11.04 1.89
C LEU A 9 7.49 9.65 1.28
N ALA A 10 7.36 8.60 2.08
CA ALA A 10 7.55 7.24 1.61
C ALA A 10 6.50 6.85 0.55
N LEU A 11 5.24 7.24 0.75
CA LEU A 11 4.17 7.00 -0.20
C LEU A 11 4.35 7.81 -1.48
N GLU A 12 4.74 9.08 -1.40
CA GLU A 12 5.00 9.91 -2.59
C GLU A 12 6.14 9.34 -3.45
N VAL A 13 7.17 8.75 -2.83
CA VAL A 13 8.25 8.07 -3.55
C VAL A 13 7.80 6.74 -4.14
N TYR A 14 6.99 5.96 -3.42
CA TYR A 14 6.60 4.60 -3.82
C TYR A 14 5.46 4.58 -4.85
N ILE A 15 4.47 5.45 -4.67
CA ILE A 15 3.25 5.54 -5.46
C ILE A 15 2.87 7.03 -5.64
N PRO A 16 3.60 7.75 -6.52
CA PRO A 16 3.41 9.20 -6.69
C PRO A 16 1.99 9.57 -7.11
N GLY A 17 1.44 10.62 -6.50
CA GLY A 17 0.09 11.09 -6.82
C GLY A 17 -1.03 10.15 -6.39
N ALA A 18 -0.79 9.26 -5.42
CA ALA A 18 -1.80 8.35 -4.93
C ALA A 18 -2.97 9.07 -4.23
N HIS A 19 -4.15 8.47 -4.35
CA HIS A 19 -5.37 8.91 -3.68
C HIS A 19 -5.68 8.02 -2.48
N GLY A 20 -6.33 8.57 -1.45
CA GLY A 20 -6.80 7.78 -0.32
C GLY A 20 -8.04 6.98 -0.67
N TYR A 21 -8.11 5.73 -0.23
CA TYR A 21 -9.29 4.87 -0.29
C TYR A 21 -9.58 4.23 1.07
N GLY A 22 -10.85 4.10 1.42
CA GLY A 22 -11.29 3.50 2.67
C GLY A 22 -12.63 2.80 2.53
N CYS A 23 -12.72 1.60 3.09
CA CYS A 23 -13.94 0.81 3.21
C CYS A 23 -14.03 0.21 4.63
N THR A 24 -15.09 -0.55 4.91
CA THR A 24 -15.27 -1.22 6.21
C THR A 24 -14.19 -2.25 6.53
N GLU A 25 -13.45 -2.73 5.53
CA GLU A 25 -12.41 -3.76 5.66
C GLU A 25 -10.99 -3.17 5.84
N GLY A 26 -10.82 -1.88 5.61
CA GLY A 26 -9.55 -1.19 5.77
C GLY A 26 -9.38 0.08 4.94
N GLN A 27 -8.20 0.68 5.08
CA GLN A 27 -7.78 1.88 4.37
C GLN A 27 -6.46 1.64 3.65
N CYS A 28 -6.28 2.28 2.50
CA CYS A 28 -5.06 2.25 1.71
C CYS A 28 -4.94 3.54 0.87
N VAL A 29 -3.83 3.68 0.16
CA VAL A 29 -3.73 4.62 -0.96
C VAL A 29 -3.70 3.86 -2.28
N TYR A 30 -4.04 4.51 -3.38
CA TYR A 30 -4.08 3.86 -4.68
C TYR A 30 -3.76 4.78 -5.85
N THR A 31 -3.36 4.18 -6.97
CA THR A 31 -3.33 4.80 -8.31
C THR A 31 -3.96 3.87 -9.31
N VAL A 32 -4.63 4.42 -10.33
CA VAL A 32 -5.16 3.64 -11.46
C VAL A 32 -4.50 4.12 -12.74
N THR A 33 -3.90 3.18 -13.47
CA THR A 33 -3.27 3.45 -14.76
C THR A 33 -3.72 2.38 -15.75
N ASN A 34 -4.36 2.81 -16.86
CA ASN A 34 -4.83 1.90 -17.92
C ASN A 34 -5.66 0.71 -17.40
N GLY A 35 -6.61 0.96 -16.50
CA GLY A 35 -7.45 -0.09 -15.91
C GLY A 35 -6.76 -0.97 -14.86
N GLN A 36 -5.49 -0.73 -14.55
CA GLN A 36 -4.75 -1.45 -13.50
C GLN A 36 -4.65 -0.57 -12.27
N ALA A 37 -5.18 -1.05 -11.14
CA ALA A 37 -5.04 -0.35 -9.88
C ALA A 37 -3.93 -0.97 -9.02
N LEU A 38 -3.08 -0.11 -8.47
CA LEU A 38 -2.13 -0.47 -7.41
C LEU A 38 -2.63 0.12 -6.10
N LEU A 39 -2.94 -0.74 -5.14
CA LEU A 39 -3.30 -0.37 -3.77
C LEU A 39 -2.09 -0.57 -2.86
N VAL A 40 -1.86 0.35 -1.93
CA VAL A 40 -0.72 0.31 -1.01
C VAL A 40 -1.19 0.61 0.42
N GLU A 41 -0.87 -0.30 1.34
CA GLU A 41 -0.96 -0.04 2.78
C GLU A 41 0.44 0.16 3.35
N ALA A 42 0.75 1.40 3.75
CA ALA A 42 2.04 1.74 4.35
C ALA A 42 1.96 1.78 5.89
N LYS A 43 3.02 1.31 6.55
CA LYS A 43 3.19 1.35 8.00
C LYS A 43 4.63 1.73 8.36
N VAL A 44 4.79 2.61 9.35
CA VAL A 44 6.11 2.89 9.93
C VAL A 44 6.45 1.82 10.98
N LYS A 45 7.67 1.28 10.90
CA LYS A 45 8.23 0.34 11.87
C LYS A 45 9.57 0.87 12.38
N ARG A 46 9.82 0.71 13.68
CA ARG A 46 11.17 0.96 14.24
C ARG A 46 11.98 -0.33 14.09
N SER A 47 13.16 -0.25 13.46
CA SER A 47 14.05 -1.42 13.34
C SER A 47 14.41 -1.95 14.73
N ARG A 48 14.39 -3.28 14.88
CA ARG A 48 14.86 -3.98 16.09
C ARG A 48 16.04 -4.92 15.80
N GLY A 49 16.72 -4.73 14.66
CA GLY A 49 17.88 -5.54 14.27
C GLY A 49 17.56 -6.93 13.71
N ASN A 50 16.29 -7.23 13.40
CA ASN A 50 15.89 -8.46 12.71
C ASN A 50 14.65 -8.18 11.86
N ASP A 51 14.86 -7.50 10.72
CA ASP A 51 13.80 -6.96 9.89
C ASP A 51 13.24 -8.03 8.94
N ALA A 52 12.33 -8.85 9.48
CA ALA A 52 11.55 -9.80 8.68
C ALA A 52 10.53 -9.09 7.79
N ALA A 53 10.15 -9.73 6.68
CA ALA A 53 9.14 -9.25 5.75
C ALA A 53 7.79 -8.94 6.44
N PRO A 54 6.98 -8.00 5.91
CA PRO A 54 5.71 -7.61 6.50
C PRO A 54 4.79 -8.82 6.68
N LYS A 55 4.18 -8.95 7.85
CA LYS A 55 3.13 -9.96 8.06
C LYS A 55 1.84 -9.51 7.37
N VAL A 56 1.50 -10.20 6.29
CA VAL A 56 0.32 -9.87 5.48
C VAL A 56 -0.86 -10.78 5.83
N ASN A 57 -2.01 -10.18 6.14
CA ASN A 57 -3.29 -10.91 6.19
C ASN A 57 -3.93 -10.91 4.80
N LYS A 58 -3.61 -11.94 4.01
CA LYS A 58 -4.09 -12.08 2.62
C LYS A 58 -5.61 -12.00 2.49
N LYS A 59 -6.37 -12.55 3.45
CA LYS A 59 -7.84 -12.51 3.44
C LYS A 59 -8.37 -11.08 3.61
N ARG A 60 -7.73 -10.28 4.47
CA ARG A 60 -8.11 -8.88 4.63
C ARG A 60 -7.80 -8.09 3.36
N LEU A 61 -6.60 -8.25 2.79
CA LEU A 61 -6.23 -7.56 1.55
C LEU A 61 -7.21 -7.89 0.43
N GLN A 62 -7.56 -9.17 0.27
CA GLN A 62 -8.54 -9.60 -0.71
C GLN A 62 -9.90 -8.92 -0.51
N ARG A 63 -10.39 -8.80 0.72
CA ARG A 63 -11.68 -8.12 0.98
C ARG A 63 -11.62 -6.63 0.65
N VAL A 64 -10.51 -5.95 0.97
CA VAL A 64 -10.31 -4.54 0.57
C VAL A 64 -10.27 -4.42 -0.96
N SER A 65 -9.54 -5.30 -1.66
CA SER A 65 -9.51 -5.33 -3.13
C SER A 65 -10.90 -5.56 -3.74
N MET A 66 -11.75 -6.40 -3.11
CA MET A 66 -13.12 -6.62 -3.57
C MET A 66 -14.01 -5.39 -3.39
N CYS A 67 -13.91 -4.69 -2.24
CA CYS A 67 -14.62 -3.43 -2.04
C CYS A 67 -14.19 -2.41 -3.10
N PHE A 68 -12.88 -2.28 -3.33
CA PHE A 68 -12.35 -1.34 -4.32
C PHE A 68 -12.85 -1.66 -5.74
N ALA A 69 -12.82 -2.94 -6.15
CA ALA A 69 -13.31 -3.35 -7.47
C ALA A 69 -14.82 -3.10 -7.66
N ALA A 70 -15.62 -3.17 -6.59
CA ALA A 70 -17.04 -2.85 -6.64
C ALA A 70 -17.30 -1.34 -6.79
N ASP A 71 -16.49 -0.51 -6.13
CA ASP A 71 -16.58 0.95 -6.22
C ASP A 71 -15.97 1.50 -7.53
N HIS A 72 -15.05 0.75 -8.14
CA HIS A 72 -14.29 1.12 -9.35
C HIS A 72 -14.45 0.09 -10.47
N PRO A 73 -15.63 0.01 -11.13
CA PRO A 73 -15.92 -0.97 -12.18
C PRO A 73 -15.04 -0.83 -13.43
N GLU A 74 -14.38 0.32 -13.60
CA GLU A 74 -13.40 0.59 -14.65
C GLU A 74 -12.07 -0.18 -14.49
N VAL A 75 -11.83 -0.78 -13.32
CA VAL A 75 -10.57 -1.49 -13.02
C VAL A 75 -10.65 -2.96 -13.43
N GLU A 76 -9.68 -3.38 -14.22
CA GLU A 76 -9.54 -4.73 -14.78
C GLU A 76 -8.63 -5.63 -13.94
N ALA A 77 -7.68 -5.04 -13.21
CA ALA A 77 -6.74 -5.78 -12.37
C ALA A 77 -6.33 -4.97 -11.14
N ILE A 78 -6.08 -5.67 -10.02
CA ILE A 78 -5.61 -5.05 -8.78
C ILE A 78 -4.33 -5.72 -8.27
N SER A 79 -3.32 -4.92 -7.99
CA SER A 79 -2.23 -5.29 -7.09
C SER A 79 -2.41 -4.60 -5.74
N PHE A 80 -2.01 -5.30 -4.68
CA PHE A 80 -2.02 -4.79 -3.32
C PHE A 80 -0.65 -5.03 -2.69
N ASP A 81 0.06 -3.94 -2.41
CA ASP A 81 1.33 -3.97 -1.70
C ASP A 81 1.16 -3.55 -0.23
N VAL A 82 1.87 -4.24 0.66
CA VAL A 82 2.04 -3.80 2.05
C VAL A 82 3.46 -3.30 2.21
N LEU A 83 3.59 -2.02 2.54
CA LEU A 83 4.86 -1.34 2.68
C LEU A 83 5.19 -1.13 4.16
N GLU A 84 6.28 -1.72 4.63
CA GLU A 84 6.89 -1.36 5.92
C GLU A 84 8.03 -0.35 5.67
N VAL A 85 7.87 0.85 6.23
CA VAL A 85 8.86 1.92 6.21
C VAL A 85 9.67 1.83 7.50
N ILE A 86 10.93 1.44 7.38
CA ILE A 86 11.84 1.30 8.52
C ILE A 86 12.66 2.58 8.62
N VAL A 87 12.57 3.25 9.77
CA VAL A 87 13.37 4.47 10.05
C VAL A 87 14.66 4.05 10.74
N GLY A 88 15.79 4.18 10.04
CA GLY A 88 17.13 3.88 10.55
C GLY A 88 17.81 5.09 11.21
N SER A 89 19.05 4.90 11.64
CA SER A 89 19.96 6.00 12.01
C SER A 89 20.25 6.88 10.78
N GLU A 90 20.63 8.14 11.02
CA GLU A 90 21.03 9.10 9.96
C GLU A 90 19.93 9.40 8.92
N ALA A 91 18.64 9.31 9.31
CA ALA A 91 17.50 9.58 8.43
C ALA A 91 17.37 8.68 7.18
N THR A 92 17.94 7.48 7.22
CA THR A 92 17.75 6.48 6.16
C THR A 92 16.38 5.81 6.25
N LEU A 93 15.65 5.73 5.14
CA LEU A 93 14.38 5.00 5.00
C LEU A 93 14.60 3.72 4.19
N THR A 94 14.26 2.58 4.77
CA THR A 94 14.29 1.29 4.06
C THR A 94 12.87 0.80 3.83
N PHE A 95 12.59 0.40 2.58
CA PHE A 95 11.29 -0.07 2.12
C PHE A 95 11.30 -1.60 2.07
N SER A 96 10.41 -2.25 2.83
CA SER A 96 10.14 -3.68 2.67
C SER A 96 8.71 -3.85 2.17
N ALA A 97 8.56 -4.38 0.96
CA ALA A 97 7.26 -4.57 0.31
C ALA A 97 6.91 -6.06 0.23
N ALA A 98 5.71 -6.42 0.69
CA ALA A 98 5.10 -7.71 0.40
C ALA A 98 4.01 -7.49 -0.66
N LYS A 99 4.13 -8.20 -1.80
CA LYS A 99 3.26 -8.01 -2.97
C LYS A 99 2.18 -9.09 -3.04
N ALA A 100 0.95 -8.69 -3.37
CA ALA A 100 -0.12 -9.58 -3.75
C ALA A 100 -0.79 -9.04 -5.02
N ALA A 101 -0.95 -9.88 -6.04
CA ALA A 101 -1.66 -9.52 -7.27
C ALA A 101 -2.94 -10.36 -7.38
N TYR A 102 -4.01 -9.71 -7.81
CA TYR A 102 -5.32 -10.32 -7.99
C TYR A 102 -5.86 -9.93 -9.38
N SER A 103 -6.26 -10.94 -10.14
CA SER A 103 -6.97 -10.79 -11.41
C SER A 103 -8.34 -11.44 -11.28
N TRP A 104 -9.34 -10.86 -11.92
CA TRP A 104 -10.68 -11.43 -12.01
C TRP A 104 -11.01 -11.66 -13.48
N GLU A 105 -11.55 -12.84 -13.77
CA GLU A 105 -12.26 -13.08 -15.01
C GLU A 105 -13.66 -12.46 -14.86
N ARG A 106 -14.06 -11.64 -15.83
CA ARG A 106 -15.41 -11.06 -15.89
C ARG A 106 -16.43 -12.11 -16.33
#